data_AF-S5MEC8-F1
#
_entry.id   AF-S5MEC8-F1
#
_cell.length_a   1.000
_cell.length_b   1.000
_cell.length_c   1.000
_cell.angle_alpha   90.00
_cell.angle_beta   90.00
_cell.angle_gamma   90.00
#
_symmetry.space_group_name_H-M   'P 1'
#
loop_
_entity.id
_entity.type
_entity.pdbx_description
1 polymer ?
#
loop_
_entity_poly.entity_id
_entity_poly.type
_entity_poly.pdbx_seq_one_letter_code
_entity_poly.pdbx_strand_id
1 'polypeptide(L)'
;MNLNNTVEILDMTKYTLDEITELLNEGKTLIMALEKGEHVNASLNESFSKYLNANIKLKEEKENCGTCGCGQPANILVYVWK
;
A
#
# COMPACT_ATOMS: atom_id res chain seq x y z
N MET A 1 6.65 -7.55 9.74
CA MET A 1 7.12 -6.32 9.06
C MET A 1 8.63 -6.18 9.24
N ASN A 2 9.38 -6.10 8.14
CA ASN A 2 10.83 -5.86 8.15
C ASN A 2 11.13 -4.54 7.44
N LEU A 3 11.39 -3.50 8.23
CA LEU A 3 11.61 -2.14 7.71
C LEU A 3 12.94 -1.97 6.97
N ASN A 4 13.89 -2.90 7.13
CA ASN A 4 15.17 -2.88 6.42
C ASN A 4 15.07 -3.42 4.99
N ASN A 5 13.93 -4.01 4.61
CA ASN A 5 13.65 -4.53 3.27
C ASN A 5 12.36 -3.90 2.72
N THR A 6 12.41 -2.57 2.55
CA THR A 6 11.25 -1.78 2.15
C THR A 6 11.36 -1.32 0.70
N VAL A 7 10.27 -1.44 -0.05
CA VAL A 7 10.12 -0.86 -1.40
C VAL A 7 9.05 0.21 -1.37
N GLU A 8 9.36 1.39 -1.91
CA GLU A 8 8.39 2.49 -1.99
C GLU A 8 7.69 2.49 -3.35
N ILE A 9 6.35 2.47 -3.31
CA ILE A 9 5.46 2.56 -4.46
C ILE A 9 4.59 3.80 -4.27
N LEU A 10 5.11 4.94 -4.74
CA LEU A 10 4.42 6.23 -4.65
C LEU A 10 3.51 6.49 -5.84
N ASP A 11 3.68 5.76 -6.93
CA ASP A 11 2.81 5.85 -8.12
C ASP A 11 2.32 4.44 -8.45
N MET A 12 1.16 4.10 -7.89
CA MET A 12 0.54 2.79 -8.03
C MET A 12 0.10 2.49 -9.46
N THR A 13 -0.01 3.50 -10.33
CA THR A 13 -0.42 3.30 -11.74
C THR A 13 0.68 2.68 -12.58
N LYS A 14 1.92 2.68 -12.08
CA LYS A 14 3.10 2.08 -12.73
C LYS A 14 3.33 0.62 -12.37
N TYR A 15 2.52 0.06 -11.48
CA TYR A 15 2.67 -1.31 -11.01
C TYR A 15 1.38 -2.08 -11.26
N THR A 16 1.53 -3.28 -11.79
CA THR A 16 0.46 -4.26 -11.86
C THR A 16 0.25 -4.94 -10.51
N LEU A 17 -0.92 -5.57 -10.33
CA LEU A 17 -1.20 -6.35 -9.12
C LEU A 17 -0.24 -7.55 -8.97
N ASP A 18 0.17 -8.14 -10.09
CA ASP A 18 1.08 -9.29 -10.12
C ASP A 18 2.47 -8.91 -9.62
N GLU A 19 3.02 -7.76 -10.07
CA GLU A 19 4.29 -7.23 -9.58
C GLU A 19 4.24 -6.93 -8.08
N ILE A 20 3.15 -6.31 -7.59
CA ILE A 20 2.96 -6.06 -6.15
C ILE A 20 2.92 -7.37 -5.37
N THR A 21 2.21 -8.36 -5.88
CA THR A 21 2.06 -9.69 -5.25
C THR A 21 3.40 -10.42 -5.20
N GLU A 22 4.21 -10.33 -6.26
CA GLU A 22 5.55 -10.90 -6.31
C GLU A 22 6.45 -10.27 -5.24
N LEU A 23 6.49 -8.94 -5.14
CA LEU A 23 7.27 -8.26 -4.11
C LEU A 23 6.86 -8.69 -2.69
N LEU A 24 5.56 -8.84 -2.44
CA LEU A 24 5.04 -9.32 -1.16
C LEU A 24 5.43 -10.79 -0.90
N ASN A 25 5.41 -11.65 -1.92
CA ASN A 25 5.84 -13.05 -1.82
C ASN A 25 7.34 -13.19 -1.55
N GLU A 26 8.16 -12.26 -2.05
CA GLU A 26 9.59 -12.17 -1.72
C GLU A 26 9.85 -11.71 -0.28
N GLY A 27 8.81 -11.40 0.50
CA GLY A 27 8.92 -10.95 1.89
C GLY A 27 9.31 -9.49 2.04
N LYS A 28 9.14 -8.66 0.99
CA LYS A 28 9.34 -7.21 1.07
C LYS A 28 8.22 -6.56 1.85
N THR A 29 8.56 -5.50 2.58
CA THR A 29 7.57 -4.54 3.09
C THR A 29 7.39 -3.45 2.05
N LEU A 30 6.16 -3.09 1.71
CA LEU A 30 5.86 -2.03 0.76
C LEU A 30 5.43 -0.78 1.51
N ILE A 31 5.93 0.38 1.11
CA ILE A 31 5.31 1.67 1.44
C ILE A 31 4.51 2.09 0.22
N MET A 32 3.18 2.15 0.34
CA MET A 32 2.30 2.42 -0.79
C MET A 32 1.58 3.75 -0.58
N ALA A 33 1.52 4.57 -1.63
CA ALA A 33 0.72 5.79 -1.65
C ALA A 33 -0.70 5.47 -2.10
N LEU A 34 -1.68 5.71 -1.22
CA LEU A 34 -3.09 5.41 -1.45
C LEU A 34 -3.97 6.61 -1.16
N GLU A 35 -5.13 6.62 -1.81
CA GLU A 35 -6.26 7.45 -1.41
C GLU A 35 -7.02 6.72 -0.29
N LYS A 36 -7.31 7.41 0.81
CA LYS A 36 -7.99 6.88 2.00
C LYS A 36 -9.52 6.77 1.79
N GLY A 37 -9.91 6.05 0.76
CA GLY A 37 -11.30 5.75 0.45
C GLY A 37 -11.88 4.65 1.34
N GLU A 38 -13.13 4.27 1.08
CA GLU A 38 -13.89 3.28 1.86
C GLU A 38 -13.14 1.94 2.00
N HIS A 39 -12.63 1.39 0.89
CA HIS A 39 -11.93 0.11 0.89
C HIS A 39 -10.60 0.13 1.65
N VAL A 40 -9.86 1.24 1.56
CA VAL A 40 -8.59 1.38 2.28
C VAL A 40 -8.86 1.57 3.77
N ASN A 41 -9.88 2.34 4.15
CA ASN A 41 -10.33 2.45 5.54
C ASN A 41 -10.76 1.11 6.12
N ALA A 42 -11.54 0.31 5.38
CA ALA A 42 -11.92 -1.03 5.81
C ALA A 42 -10.69 -1.92 6.03
N SER A 43 -9.73 -1.89 5.10
CA SER A 43 -8.51 -2.68 5.21
C SER A 43 -7.64 -2.25 6.40
N LEU A 44 -7.54 -0.94 6.66
CA LEU A 44 -6.82 -0.38 7.81
C LEU A 44 -7.47 -0.78 9.14
N ASN A 45 -8.81 -0.76 9.22
CA ASN A 45 -9.55 -1.18 10.41
C ASN A 45 -9.38 -2.68 10.69
N GLU A 46 -9.38 -3.50 9.65
CA GLU A 46 -9.11 -4.95 9.74
C GLU A 46 -7.62 -5.27 9.94
N SER A 47 -6.72 -4.28 9.79
CA SER A 47 -5.26 -4.45 9.70
C SER A 47 -4.82 -5.44 8.60
N PHE A 48 -5.71 -5.69 7.63
CA PHE A 48 -5.52 -6.66 6.55
C PHE A 48 -6.23 -6.21 5.27
N SER A 49 -5.52 -6.22 4.14
CA SER A 49 -6.09 -5.98 2.83
C SER A 49 -6.45 -7.30 2.17
N LYS A 50 -7.75 -7.57 2.01
CA LYS A 50 -8.25 -8.75 1.28
C LYS A 50 -7.86 -8.72 -0.20
N TYR A 51 -7.76 -7.53 -0.79
CA TYR A 51 -7.38 -7.34 -2.20
C TYR A 51 -5.92 -7.73 -2.46
N LEU A 52 -5.00 -7.32 -1.56
CA LEU A 52 -3.58 -7.65 -1.67
C LEU A 52 -3.21 -8.97 -0.96
N ASN A 53 -4.16 -9.56 -0.23
CA ASN A 53 -3.93 -10.71 0.65
C ASN A 53 -2.69 -10.51 1.55
N ALA A 54 -2.63 -9.35 2.22
CA ALA A 54 -1.48 -8.89 3.01
C ALA A 54 -1.93 -8.01 4.18
N ASN A 55 -1.11 -7.93 5.22
CA ASN A 55 -1.29 -7.00 6.33
C ASN A 55 -1.11 -5.56 5.84
N ILE A 56 -1.86 -4.63 6.44
CA ILE A 56 -1.78 -3.20 6.12
C ILE A 56 -1.79 -2.37 7.40
N LYS A 57 -1.01 -1.29 7.42
CA LYS A 57 -0.99 -0.34 8.54
C LYS A 57 -0.76 1.07 8.03
N LEU A 58 -1.46 2.05 8.61
CA LEU A 58 -1.20 3.46 8.34
C LEU A 58 0.23 3.83 8.77
N LYS A 59 1.00 4.41 7.86
CA LYS A 59 2.30 5.00 8.16
C LYS A 59 2.13 6.46 8.57
N GLU A 60 1.50 7.25 7.71
CA GLU A 60 1.22 8.67 7.93
C GLU A 60 0.10 9.16 7.01
N GLU A 61 -0.58 10.24 7.44
CA GLU A 61 -1.47 11.01 6.58
C GLU A 61 -0.67 12.15 5.93
N LYS A 62 -0.70 12.23 4.61
CA LYS A 62 0.09 13.17 3.81
C LYS A 62 -0.58 13.43 2.47
N GLU A 63 -1.15 14.62 2.33
CA GLU A 63 -1.75 15.08 1.08
C GLU A 63 -0.74 15.06 -0.09
N ASN A 64 -1.22 14.68 -1.27
CA ASN A 64 -0.44 14.60 -2.52
C ASN A 64 0.86 13.80 -2.38
N CYS A 65 0.85 12.72 -1.61
CA CYS A 65 2.04 11.88 -1.39
C CYS A 65 2.33 10.91 -2.56
N GLY A 66 1.51 10.93 -3.60
CA GLY A 66 1.63 10.03 -4.74
C GLY A 66 0.34 9.89 -5.54
N THR A 67 0.23 8.78 -6.26
CA THR A 67 -0.95 8.43 -7.07
C THR A 67 -1.44 7.06 -6.65
N CYS A 68 -2.71 6.99 -6.26
CA CYS A 68 -3.40 5.75 -5.91
C CYS A 68 -3.63 4.89 -7.17
N GLY A 69 -3.86 3.58 -7.00
CA GLY A 69 -4.12 2.67 -8.13
C GLY A 69 -5.37 3.03 -8.94
N CYS A 70 -6.31 3.78 -8.37
CA CYS A 70 -7.47 4.32 -9.07
C CYS A 70 -7.17 5.59 -9.89
N GLY A 71 -5.92 6.07 -9.89
CA GLY A 71 -5.48 7.30 -10.59
C GLY A 71 -5.72 8.60 -9.81
N GLN A 72 -6.41 8.55 -8.67
CA GLN A 72 -6.62 9.72 -7.81
C GLN A 72 -5.34 10.08 -7.02
N PRO A 73 -5.16 11.35 -6.64
CA PRO A 73 -4.11 11.75 -5.73
C PRO A 73 -4.17 10.96 -4.41
N ALA A 74 -3.03 10.44 -3.98
CA ALA A 74 -2.91 9.77 -2.70
C ALA A 74 -2.81 10.79 -1.56
N ASN A 75 -3.46 10.49 -0.43
CA ASN A 75 -3.46 11.33 0.77
C ASN A 75 -2.94 10.58 2.02
N ILE A 76 -2.53 9.32 1.86
CA ILE A 76 -1.88 8.55 2.93
C ILE A 76 -0.75 7.68 2.38
N LEU A 77 0.21 7.39 3.26
CA LEU A 77 1.16 6.31 3.07
C LEU A 77 0.81 5.16 4.02
N VAL A 78 0.91 3.94 3.51
CA VAL A 78 0.68 2.72 4.28
C VAL A 78 1.87 1.78 4.19
N TYR A 79 2.11 1.01 5.25
CA TYR A 79 2.91 -0.19 5.18
C TYR A 79 2.04 -1.37 4.76
N VAL A 80 2.54 -2.20 3.83
CA VAL A 80 1.91 -3.46 3.42
C VAL A 80 2.93 -4.58 3.46
N TRP A 81 2.60 -5.73 4.06
CA TRP A 81 3.52 -6.88 4.16
C TRP A 81 2.77 -8.19 4.38
N LYS A 82 3.40 -9.32 4.01
CA LYS A 82 2.94 -10.66 4.41
C LYS A 82 3.49 -11.07 5.77
#